data_AF-A0AAD9BYJ0-F1
#
_entry.id   AF-A0AAD9BYJ0-F1
#
_cell.length_a   1.000
_cell.length_b   1.000
_cell.length_c   1.000
_cell.angle_alpha   90.00
_cell.angle_beta   90.00
_cell.angle_gamma   90.00
#
_symmetry.space_group_name_H-M   'P 1'
#
loop_
_entity.id
_entity.type
_entity.pdbx_description
1 polymer ?
#
loop_
_entity_poly.entity_id
_entity_poly.type
_entity_poly.pdbx_seq_one_letter_code
_entity_poly.pdbx_strand_id
1 'polypeptide(L)'
;MDRDERETIKIMEFVQDRQNPFDLEKVPDELINITSGQVASQKVAKDLSSFLEDGEKLNANFIDERLKSDRPKSFWDPEKRQKFATFTDMIACIATSKSKKLQMDSDVLFRRLLAVSKQRDVSLENVMRHELAAVPPSLFYDDGAMRKTTKADLAKKLESVVEVMQELSDTTEKSAYIIDGMAMLQSLHDPAFQTFRDLKLGKKVFSEKFIVPVAIETIGSPDGDERSKLQRWRVEP
;
A
#
# COMPACT_ATOMS: atom_id res chain seq x y z
N MET A 1 -15.10 18.42 28.43
CA MET A 1 -13.89 18.51 27.64
C MET A 1 -14.12 19.49 26.51
N ASP A 2 -13.34 20.55 26.50
CA ASP A 2 -13.42 21.60 25.49
C ASP A 2 -13.01 21.05 24.11
N ARG A 3 -13.39 21.73 23.03
CA ARG A 3 -13.01 21.31 21.67
C ARG A 3 -11.49 21.28 21.53
N ASP A 4 -10.81 22.31 22.02
CA ASP A 4 -9.36 22.48 21.87
C ASP A 4 -8.59 21.42 22.65
N GLU A 5 -9.09 21.03 23.83
CA GLU A 5 -8.54 19.91 24.62
C GLU A 5 -8.60 18.60 23.84
N ARG A 6 -9.73 18.30 23.17
CA ARG A 6 -9.87 17.08 22.36
C ARG A 6 -8.95 17.09 21.14
N GLU A 7 -8.78 18.22 20.48
CA GLU A 7 -7.88 18.34 19.33
C GLU A 7 -6.42 18.19 19.75
N THR A 8 -6.05 18.77 20.90
CA THR A 8 -4.69 18.64 21.47
C THR A 8 -4.38 17.20 21.83
N ILE A 9 -5.33 16.48 22.43
CA ILE A 9 -5.15 15.05 22.76
C ILE A 9 -4.93 14.23 21.50
N LYS A 10 -5.70 14.45 20.43
CA LYS A 10 -5.52 13.74 19.16
C LYS A 10 -4.14 13.96 18.55
N ILE A 11 -3.62 15.19 18.61
CA ILE A 11 -2.27 15.51 18.12
C ILE A 11 -1.23 14.78 18.97
N MET A 12 -1.40 14.80 20.29
CA MET A 12 -0.47 14.15 21.21
C MET A 12 -0.45 12.63 21.02
N GLU A 13 -1.61 12.00 20.89
CA GLU A 13 -1.76 10.58 20.56
C GLU A 13 -1.09 10.25 19.21
N PHE A 14 -1.30 11.09 18.19
CA PHE A 14 -0.69 10.90 16.86
C PHE A 14 0.84 10.97 16.89
N VAL A 15 1.41 11.91 17.65
CA VAL A 15 2.86 12.04 17.81
C VAL A 15 3.44 10.86 18.61
N GLN A 16 2.73 10.40 19.64
CA GLN A 16 3.13 9.26 20.45
C GLN A 16 3.07 7.92 19.69
N ASP A 17 2.04 7.71 18.87
CA ASP A 17 1.85 6.48 18.07
C ASP A 17 2.95 6.27 17.03
N ARG A 18 3.46 7.37 16.46
CA ARG A 18 4.51 7.32 15.45
C ARG A 18 5.90 7.31 16.06
N GLN A 19 6.40 8.52 16.32
CA GLN A 19 7.70 8.75 16.96
C GLN A 19 7.64 10.10 17.64
N ASN A 20 7.75 10.09 18.97
CA ASN A 20 7.80 11.31 19.75
C ASN A 20 9.19 11.92 19.63
N PRO A 21 9.36 13.07 18.94
CA PRO A 21 10.68 13.68 18.75
C PRO A 21 11.30 14.20 20.05
N PHE A 22 10.53 14.25 21.14
CA PHE A 22 10.98 14.67 22.46
C PHE A 22 11.33 13.50 23.39
N ASP A 23 11.10 12.26 22.96
CA ASP A 23 11.53 11.07 23.69
C ASP A 23 13.00 10.78 23.38
N LEU A 24 13.90 11.40 24.16
CA LEU A 24 15.35 11.28 23.99
C LEU A 24 15.89 9.91 24.40
N GLU A 25 15.10 9.06 25.05
CA GLU A 25 15.52 7.70 25.42
C GLU A 25 15.35 6.72 24.26
N LYS A 26 14.41 7.00 23.35
CA LYS A 26 14.06 6.15 22.21
C LYS A 26 14.27 6.85 20.87
N VAL A 27 15.40 7.53 20.71
CA VAL A 27 15.74 8.17 19.44
C VAL A 27 16.03 7.07 18.40
N PRO A 28 15.27 6.98 17.31
CA PRO A 28 15.54 6.02 16.25
C PRO A 28 16.86 6.35 15.55
N ASP A 29 17.62 5.33 15.16
CA ASP A 29 18.83 5.51 14.34
C ASP A 29 18.51 6.04 12.93
N GLU A 30 17.28 5.81 12.46
CA GLU A 30 16.81 6.21 11.15
C GLU A 30 16.11 7.57 11.18
N LEU A 31 16.35 8.40 10.15
CA LEU A 31 15.71 9.70 10.02
C LEU A 31 14.26 9.55 9.52
N ILE A 32 13.28 9.88 10.36
CA ILE A 32 11.85 9.67 10.08
C ILE A 32 11.11 11.01 9.96
N ASN A 33 10.24 11.14 8.98
CA ASN A 33 9.33 12.29 8.87
C ASN A 33 8.18 12.14 9.86
N ILE A 34 8.02 13.09 10.79
CA ILE A 34 7.00 13.05 11.85
C ILE A 34 5.58 13.04 11.27
N THR A 35 5.34 13.78 10.20
CA THR A 35 4.00 13.95 9.59
C THR A 35 3.59 12.78 8.73
N SER A 36 4.52 12.13 8.02
CA SER A 36 4.22 10.99 7.13
C SER A 36 4.60 9.64 7.71
N GLY A 37 5.44 9.59 8.75
CA GLY A 37 6.03 8.36 9.28
C GLY A 37 7.06 7.73 8.33
N GLN A 38 7.42 8.42 7.24
CA GLN A 38 8.29 7.88 6.21
C GLN A 38 9.75 7.90 6.68
N VAL A 39 10.41 6.74 6.56
CA VAL A 39 11.86 6.59 6.79
C VAL A 39 12.63 7.18 5.61
N ALA A 40 13.64 8.00 5.88
CA ALA A 40 14.47 8.61 4.86
C ALA A 40 15.30 7.58 4.08
N SER A 41 15.43 7.78 2.78
CA SER A 41 16.41 7.03 1.97
C SER A 41 17.83 7.40 2.39
N GLN A 42 18.80 6.50 2.19
CA GLN A 42 20.21 6.75 2.54
C GLN A 42 20.75 8.07 1.97
N LYS A 43 20.33 8.43 0.75
CA LYS A 43 20.73 9.69 0.11
C LYS A 43 20.18 10.91 0.87
N VAL A 44 18.87 10.90 1.16
CA VAL A 44 18.19 12.00 1.86
C VAL A 44 18.69 12.11 3.30
N ALA A 45 18.87 10.99 3.99
CA ALA A 45 19.42 10.96 5.34
C ALA A 45 20.83 11.57 5.39
N LYS A 46 21.70 11.22 4.43
CA LYS A 46 23.05 11.79 4.34
C LYS A 46 23.03 13.29 4.07
N ASP A 47 22.27 13.73 3.06
CA ASP A 47 22.20 15.14 2.67
C ASP A 47 21.60 16.03 3.78
N LEU A 48 20.60 15.53 4.51
CA LEU A 48 20.01 16.26 5.64
C LEU A 48 20.90 16.26 6.89
N SER A 49 21.64 15.18 7.14
CA SER A 49 22.56 15.09 8.28
C SER A 49 23.80 15.97 8.09
N SER A 50 24.35 16.05 6.87
CA SER A 50 25.52 16.88 6.59
C SER A 50 25.18 18.36 6.36
N PHE A 51 23.90 18.72 6.32
CA PHE A 51 23.44 20.05 5.94
C PHE A 51 24.08 21.18 6.74
N LEU A 52 24.22 21.00 8.06
CA LEU A 52 24.79 22.01 8.95
C LEU A 52 26.29 22.17 8.71
N GLU A 53 27.04 21.06 8.67
CA GLU A 53 28.48 21.06 8.41
C GLU A 53 28.82 21.62 7.02
N ASP A 54 28.03 21.28 6.00
CA ASP A 54 28.21 21.78 4.65
C ASP A 54 27.87 23.28 4.56
N GLY A 55 26.86 23.73 5.30
CA GLY A 55 26.54 25.14 5.46
C GLY A 55 27.69 25.95 6.09
N GLU A 56 28.32 25.42 7.13
CA GLU A 56 29.49 26.04 7.77
C GLU A 56 30.68 26.15 6.80
N LYS A 57 30.96 25.08 6.05
CA LYS A 57 32.02 25.08 5.02
C LYS A 57 31.74 26.12 3.93
N LEU A 58 30.50 26.22 3.46
CA LEU A 58 30.10 27.19 2.45
C LEU A 58 30.21 28.62 2.97
N ASN A 59 29.87 28.86 4.23
CA ASN A 59 30.03 30.15 4.87
C ASN A 59 31.51 30.53 5.01
N ALA A 60 32.37 29.59 5.44
CA ALA A 60 33.81 29.80 5.52
C ALA A 60 34.40 30.14 4.14
N ASN A 61 34.03 29.38 3.11
CA ASN A 61 34.45 29.63 1.73
C ASN A 61 33.97 31.01 1.25
N PHE A 62 32.73 31.40 1.54
CA PHE A 62 32.21 32.71 1.20
C PHE A 62 33.03 33.85 1.84
N ILE A 63 33.36 33.73 3.12
CA ILE A 63 34.18 34.70 3.85
C ILE A 63 35.56 34.81 3.22
N ASP A 64 36.21 33.68 2.94
CA ASP A 64 37.57 33.70 2.38
C ASP A 64 37.58 34.26 0.95
N GLU A 65 36.65 33.84 0.09
CA GLU A 65 36.61 34.29 -1.30
C GLU A 65 36.23 35.77 -1.46
N ARG A 66 35.36 36.31 -0.59
CA ARG A 66 34.81 37.67 -0.75
C ARG A 66 35.37 38.71 0.22
N LEU A 67 35.85 38.31 1.39
CA LEU A 67 36.29 39.25 2.44
C LEU A 67 37.78 39.21 2.73
N LYS A 68 38.45 38.07 2.55
CA LYS A 68 39.88 37.91 2.92
C LYS A 68 40.84 37.77 1.75
N SER A 69 40.37 37.38 0.57
CA SER A 69 41.25 37.14 -0.57
C SER A 69 41.84 38.44 -1.14
N ASP A 70 43.06 38.34 -1.68
CA ASP A 70 43.81 39.47 -2.27
C ASP A 70 43.15 40.01 -3.56
N ARG A 71 42.26 39.21 -4.18
CA ARG A 71 41.35 39.61 -5.26
C ARG A 71 39.94 39.08 -4.97
N PRO A 72 39.17 39.80 -4.14
CA PRO A 72 37.85 39.34 -3.75
C PRO A 72 36.89 39.28 -4.93
N LYS A 73 36.12 38.18 -5.01
CA LYS A 73 34.90 38.18 -5.85
C LYS A 73 33.96 39.27 -5.34
N SER A 74 33.12 39.81 -6.22
CA SER A 74 32.20 40.87 -5.80
C SER A 74 31.26 40.31 -4.74
N PHE A 75 31.02 41.10 -3.68
CA PHE A 75 30.03 40.75 -2.66
C PHE A 75 28.64 40.49 -3.26
N TRP A 76 28.34 41.09 -4.41
CA TRP A 76 27.05 41.00 -5.09
C TRP A 76 26.94 39.86 -6.11
N ASP A 77 28.02 39.11 -6.33
CA ASP A 77 27.99 38.01 -7.30
C ASP A 77 27.08 36.88 -6.81
N PRO A 78 26.31 36.22 -7.68
CA PRO A 78 25.43 35.13 -7.28
C PRO A 78 26.20 33.94 -6.72
N GLU A 79 25.75 33.40 -5.58
CA GLU A 79 26.29 32.16 -5.03
C GLU A 79 25.53 30.94 -5.58
N LYS A 80 26.24 29.85 -5.84
CA LYS A 80 25.61 28.66 -6.43
C LYS A 80 24.71 27.98 -5.40
N ARG A 81 23.42 27.84 -5.72
CA ARG A 81 22.48 27.08 -4.89
C ARG A 81 22.88 25.61 -4.84
N GLN A 82 23.15 25.11 -3.64
CA GLN A 82 23.33 23.70 -3.34
C GLN A 82 22.00 22.96 -3.50
N LYS A 83 22.06 21.75 -4.09
CA LYS A 83 20.89 20.89 -4.31
C LYS A 83 20.95 19.72 -3.33
N PHE A 84 20.36 19.88 -2.15
CA PHE A 84 20.20 18.82 -1.18
C PHE A 84 18.93 18.03 -1.47
N ALA A 85 19.01 16.70 -1.38
CA ALA A 85 17.82 15.86 -1.45
C ALA A 85 17.04 15.94 -0.13
N THR A 86 15.74 16.14 -0.22
CA THR A 86 14.82 16.17 0.93
C THR A 86 13.75 15.09 0.79
N PHE A 87 12.87 14.94 1.79
CA PHE A 87 11.75 13.99 1.72
C PHE A 87 10.83 14.20 0.51
N THR A 88 10.78 15.41 -0.07
CA THR A 88 10.00 15.66 -1.30
C THR A 88 10.54 14.90 -2.51
N ASP A 89 11.86 14.62 -2.51
CA ASP A 89 12.52 13.87 -3.58
C ASP A 89 12.31 12.36 -3.47
N MET A 90 11.72 11.89 -2.35
CA MET A 90 11.38 10.48 -2.12
C MET A 90 10.02 10.09 -2.71
N ILE A 91 9.20 11.05 -3.11
CA ILE A 91 7.92 10.78 -3.77
C ILE A 91 8.22 10.14 -5.13
N ALA A 92 7.79 8.89 -5.34
CA ALA A 92 8.07 8.22 -6.60
C ALA A 92 7.37 8.89 -7.77
N CYS A 93 8.13 9.17 -8.83
CA CYS A 93 7.57 9.48 -10.12
C CYS A 93 7.19 8.17 -10.83
N ILE A 94 5.96 8.09 -11.32
CA ILE A 94 5.54 6.98 -12.18
C ILE A 94 6.23 7.18 -13.54
N ALA A 95 7.06 6.22 -13.94
CA ALA A 95 7.62 6.19 -15.28
C ALA A 95 6.52 5.71 -16.25
N THR A 96 5.88 6.64 -16.95
CA THR A 96 4.93 6.30 -18.03
C THR A 96 5.64 5.88 -19.31
N SER A 97 6.95 6.17 -19.44
CA SER A 97 7.88 5.69 -20.46
C SER A 97 9.34 5.88 -20.01
N LYS A 98 10.32 5.21 -20.66
CA LYS A 98 11.77 5.26 -20.32
C LYS A 98 12.35 6.69 -20.18
N SER A 99 11.66 7.72 -20.66
CA SER A 99 12.12 9.12 -20.67
C SER A 99 11.20 10.13 -19.98
N LYS A 100 9.99 9.75 -19.53
CA LYS A 100 9.07 10.68 -18.84
C LYS A 100 8.64 10.14 -17.48
N LYS A 101 9.20 10.78 -16.45
CA LYS A 101 8.76 10.67 -15.06
C LYS A 101 7.52 11.57 -14.88
N LEU A 102 6.36 10.97 -14.66
CA LEU A 102 5.15 11.71 -14.30
C LEU A 102 5.11 11.80 -12.77
N GLN A 103 5.56 12.95 -12.24
CA GLN A 103 5.27 13.31 -10.86
C GLN A 103 4.01 14.17 -10.92
N MET A 104 2.88 13.64 -10.46
CA MET A 104 1.63 14.37 -10.49
C MET A 104 0.99 14.30 -9.12
N ASP A 105 1.05 15.43 -8.43
CA ASP A 105 0.39 15.66 -7.17
C ASP A 105 -1.12 15.40 -7.33
N SER A 106 -1.66 14.50 -6.50
CA SER A 106 -3.07 14.11 -6.49
C SER A 106 -3.99 15.32 -6.32
N ASP A 107 -3.60 16.33 -5.53
CA ASP A 107 -4.39 17.55 -5.35
C ASP A 107 -4.41 18.41 -6.61
N VAL A 108 -3.29 18.45 -7.35
CA VAL A 108 -3.21 19.15 -8.63
C VAL A 108 -4.04 18.42 -9.69
N LEU A 109 -3.96 17.10 -9.72
CA LEU A 109 -4.76 16.23 -10.59
C LEU A 109 -6.26 16.44 -10.33
N PHE A 110 -6.68 16.32 -9.07
CA PHE A 110 -8.05 16.52 -8.62
C PHE A 110 -8.59 17.88 -9.04
N ARG A 111 -7.84 18.96 -8.75
CA ARG A 111 -8.21 20.33 -9.16
C ARG A 111 -8.33 20.47 -10.69
N ARG A 112 -7.43 19.87 -11.46
CA ARG A 112 -7.48 19.88 -12.92
C ARG A 112 -8.70 19.12 -13.45
N LEU A 113 -8.99 17.94 -12.89
CA LEU A 113 -10.15 17.14 -13.27
C LEU A 113 -11.47 17.85 -12.96
N LEU A 114 -11.56 18.55 -11.83
CA LEU A 114 -12.69 19.43 -11.50
C LEU A 114 -12.84 20.59 -12.50
N ALA A 115 -11.74 21.23 -12.89
CA ALA A 115 -11.77 22.31 -13.88
C ALA A 115 -12.23 21.79 -15.26
N VAL A 116 -11.74 20.62 -15.67
CA VAL A 116 -12.12 19.98 -16.94
C VAL A 116 -13.59 19.54 -16.92
N SER A 117 -14.09 19.00 -15.81
CA SER A 117 -15.50 18.59 -15.70
C SER A 117 -16.45 19.78 -15.89
N LYS A 118 -16.05 20.97 -15.43
CA LYS A 118 -16.81 22.21 -15.64
C LYS A 118 -16.74 22.75 -17.06
N GLN A 119 -15.61 22.59 -17.77
CA GLN A 119 -15.43 23.15 -19.12
C GLN A 119 -15.90 22.24 -20.26
N ARG A 120 -15.83 20.91 -20.08
CA ARG A 120 -16.06 19.94 -21.16
C ARG A 120 -17.34 19.10 -21.00
N ASP A 121 -18.25 19.54 -20.12
CA ASP A 121 -19.49 18.82 -19.79
C ASP A 121 -19.25 17.34 -19.47
N VAL A 122 -18.15 17.05 -18.76
CA VAL A 122 -17.86 15.70 -18.28
C VAL A 122 -18.60 15.53 -16.97
N SER A 123 -19.47 14.53 -16.89
CA SER A 123 -20.19 14.19 -15.66
C SER A 123 -19.22 14.05 -14.48
N LEU A 124 -19.41 14.89 -13.47
CA LEU A 124 -18.62 14.86 -12.25
C LEU A 124 -18.77 13.53 -11.50
N GLU A 125 -19.95 12.93 -11.57
CA GLU A 125 -20.22 11.60 -11.01
C GLU A 125 -19.29 10.55 -11.64
N ASN A 126 -19.12 10.61 -12.97
CA ASN A 126 -18.24 9.67 -13.66
C ASN A 126 -16.76 9.92 -13.32
N VAL A 127 -16.35 11.19 -13.20
CA VAL A 127 -14.98 11.54 -12.78
C VAL A 127 -14.68 11.01 -11.38
N MET A 128 -15.59 11.27 -10.42
CA MET A 128 -15.42 10.86 -9.02
C MET A 128 -15.55 9.34 -8.79
N ARG A 129 -15.97 8.58 -9.80
CA ARG A 129 -16.03 7.11 -9.75
C ARG A 129 -14.65 6.46 -9.85
N HIS A 130 -13.65 7.20 -10.32
CA HIS A 130 -12.28 6.72 -10.48
C HIS A 130 -11.35 7.37 -9.45
N GLU A 131 -10.27 6.66 -9.10
CA GLU A 131 -9.24 7.20 -8.22
C GLU A 131 -8.44 8.24 -9.01
N LEU A 132 -8.62 9.54 -8.68
CA LEU A 132 -8.06 10.70 -9.40
C LEU A 132 -6.60 10.97 -9.04
N ALA A 133 -5.81 9.91 -8.94
CA ALA A 133 -4.40 9.95 -8.57
C ALA A 133 -3.54 9.27 -9.65
N ALA A 134 -2.24 9.54 -9.63
CA ALA A 134 -1.33 8.98 -10.62
C ALA A 134 -1.21 7.44 -10.50
N VAL A 135 -1.24 6.94 -9.26
CA VAL A 135 -1.45 5.53 -8.91
C VAL A 135 -2.73 5.39 -8.07
N PRO A 136 -3.41 4.22 -8.11
CA PRO A 136 -4.53 3.94 -7.22
C PRO A 136 -4.10 3.99 -5.73
N PRO A 137 -4.54 4.96 -4.91
CA PRO A 137 -4.13 5.06 -3.50
C PRO A 137 -4.65 3.88 -2.65
N SER A 138 -5.63 3.13 -3.17
CA SER A 138 -6.09 1.89 -2.56
C SER A 138 -5.03 0.78 -2.60
N LEU A 139 -4.13 0.81 -3.59
CA LEU A 139 -3.12 -0.23 -3.84
C LEU A 139 -1.68 0.25 -3.63
N PHE A 140 -1.43 1.56 -3.62
CA PHE A 140 -0.10 2.13 -3.52
C PHE A 140 -0.02 3.17 -2.40
N TYR A 141 1.18 3.37 -1.88
CA TYR A 141 1.56 4.51 -1.05
C TYR A 141 1.96 5.68 -1.95
N ASP A 142 2.01 6.88 -1.39
CA ASP A 142 2.38 8.10 -2.12
C ASP A 142 3.85 8.10 -2.59
N ASP A 143 4.68 7.24 -2.00
CA ASP A 143 6.04 6.95 -2.43
C ASP A 143 6.10 5.93 -3.59
N GLY A 144 4.96 5.53 -4.15
CA GLY A 144 4.83 4.56 -5.23
C GLY A 144 5.09 3.11 -4.83
N ALA A 145 5.37 2.81 -3.56
CA ALA A 145 5.44 1.44 -3.09
C ALA A 145 4.03 0.82 -3.07
N MET A 146 3.92 -0.45 -3.46
CA MET A 146 2.66 -1.17 -3.39
C MET A 146 2.31 -1.46 -1.93
N ARG A 147 1.09 -1.17 -1.52
CA ARG A 147 0.52 -1.62 -0.25
C ARG A 147 0.49 -3.13 -0.26
N LYS A 148 1.30 -3.75 0.59
CA LYS A 148 1.34 -5.20 0.78
C LYS A 148 0.67 -5.55 2.10
N THR A 149 -0.16 -6.59 2.08
CA THR A 149 -0.72 -7.20 3.28
C THR A 149 -0.12 -8.59 3.45
N THR A 150 -0.05 -9.08 4.69
CA THR A 150 0.35 -10.46 4.91
C THR A 150 -0.83 -11.39 4.61
N LYS A 151 -0.55 -12.64 4.24
CA LYS A 151 -1.61 -13.65 4.05
C LYS A 151 -2.48 -13.83 5.29
N ALA A 152 -1.90 -13.68 6.48
CA ALA A 152 -2.61 -13.80 7.75
C ALA A 152 -3.63 -12.67 7.95
N ASP A 153 -3.30 -11.44 7.57
CA ASP A 153 -4.22 -10.30 7.69
C ASP A 153 -5.42 -10.44 6.74
N LEU A 154 -5.17 -10.95 5.52
CA LEU A 154 -6.23 -11.28 4.58
C LEU A 154 -7.16 -12.36 5.14
N ALA A 155 -6.60 -13.44 5.69
CA ALA A 155 -7.39 -14.53 6.30
C ALA A 155 -8.29 -14.02 7.43
N LYS A 156 -7.74 -13.24 8.38
CA LYS A 156 -8.51 -12.63 9.47
C LYS A 156 -9.64 -11.73 8.96
N LYS A 157 -9.39 -10.96 7.89
CA LYS A 157 -10.43 -10.11 7.30
C LYS A 157 -11.50 -10.94 6.58
N LEU A 158 -11.13 -12.02 5.91
CA LEU A 158 -12.09 -12.94 5.31
C LEU A 158 -12.95 -13.62 6.39
N GLU A 159 -12.33 -14.12 7.46
CA GLU A 159 -13.03 -14.72 8.62
C GLU A 159 -14.05 -13.76 9.24
N SER A 160 -13.74 -12.46 9.33
CA SER A 160 -14.65 -11.46 9.90
C SER A 160 -15.92 -11.18 9.07
N VAL A 161 -15.95 -11.59 7.80
CA VAL A 161 -17.06 -11.29 6.86
C VAL A 161 -17.80 -12.57 6.44
N VAL A 162 -17.27 -13.75 6.81
CA VAL A 162 -17.88 -15.04 6.49
C VAL A 162 -18.76 -15.47 7.66
N GLU A 163 -20.03 -15.72 7.39
CA GLU A 163 -20.88 -16.49 8.29
C GLU A 163 -20.52 -17.97 8.14
N VAL A 164 -20.42 -18.68 9.27
CA VAL A 164 -20.11 -20.12 9.26
C VAL A 164 -21.25 -20.84 8.53
N MET A 165 -20.98 -21.27 7.30
CA MET A 165 -21.98 -21.92 6.45
C MET A 165 -22.22 -23.38 6.84
N GLN A 166 -21.23 -24.02 7.45
CA GLN A 166 -21.29 -25.43 7.80
C GLN A 166 -20.40 -25.71 9.02
N GLU A 167 -21.01 -26.15 10.11
CA GLU A 167 -20.31 -26.72 11.25
C GLU A 167 -20.17 -28.23 11.01
N LEU A 168 -18.98 -28.76 11.27
CA LEU A 168 -18.75 -30.20 11.20
C LEU A 168 -19.57 -30.88 12.30
N SER A 169 -20.36 -31.89 11.94
CA SER A 169 -21.10 -32.68 12.93
C SER A 169 -20.13 -33.46 13.80
N ASP A 170 -20.27 -33.34 15.13
CA ASP A 170 -19.54 -34.15 16.11
C ASP A 170 -19.80 -35.63 15.83
N THR A 171 -18.88 -36.25 15.12
CA THR A 171 -18.94 -37.66 14.73
C THR A 171 -18.03 -38.46 15.64
N THR A 172 -18.50 -39.62 16.08
CA THR A 172 -17.77 -40.52 17.00
C THR A 172 -16.55 -41.16 16.33
N GLU A 173 -16.50 -41.13 15.00
CA GLU A 173 -15.38 -41.62 14.19
C GLU A 173 -14.48 -40.47 13.75
N LYS A 174 -13.16 -40.72 13.76
CA LYS A 174 -12.15 -39.75 13.32
C LYS A 174 -12.31 -39.48 11.82
N SER A 175 -13.02 -38.41 11.50
CA SER A 175 -13.31 -37.98 10.14
C SER A 175 -12.49 -36.73 9.82
N ALA A 176 -11.93 -36.65 8.61
CA ALA A 176 -11.20 -35.49 8.14
C ALA A 176 -11.81 -34.99 6.83
N TYR A 177 -11.98 -33.68 6.70
CA TYR A 177 -12.45 -33.02 5.48
C TYR A 177 -11.27 -32.31 4.82
N ILE A 178 -11.02 -32.62 3.56
CA ILE A 178 -9.98 -31.96 2.76
C ILE A 178 -10.69 -31.09 1.73
N ILE A 179 -10.52 -29.78 1.84
CA ILE A 179 -11.09 -28.81 0.90
C ILE A 179 -9.94 -28.16 0.11
N ASP A 180 -9.88 -28.42 -1.19
CA ASP A 180 -8.96 -27.73 -2.09
C ASP A 180 -9.53 -26.37 -2.49
N GLY A 181 -9.22 -25.34 -1.70
CA GLY A 181 -9.62 -23.97 -1.98
C GLY A 181 -9.02 -23.40 -3.28
N MET A 182 -7.87 -23.90 -3.74
CA MET A 182 -7.27 -23.41 -4.99
C MET A 182 -8.01 -23.95 -6.21
N ALA A 183 -8.46 -25.21 -6.18
CA ALA A 183 -9.35 -25.75 -7.21
C ALA A 183 -10.67 -24.98 -7.27
N MET A 184 -11.26 -24.65 -6.11
CA MET A 184 -12.47 -23.82 -6.06
C MET A 184 -12.22 -22.44 -6.68
N LEU A 185 -11.11 -21.78 -6.35
CA LEU A 185 -10.76 -20.48 -6.92
C LEU A 185 -10.53 -20.56 -8.44
N GLN A 186 -9.85 -21.59 -8.92
CA GLN A 186 -9.62 -21.79 -10.36
C GLN A 186 -10.91 -22.09 -11.13
N SER A 187 -11.88 -22.75 -10.49
CA SER A 187 -13.20 -22.97 -11.08
C SER A 187 -14.00 -21.68 -11.30
N LEU A 188 -13.59 -20.58 -10.67
CA LEU A 188 -14.14 -19.24 -10.93
C LEU A 188 -13.63 -18.62 -12.23
N HIS A 189 -12.77 -19.28 -12.98
CA HIS A 189 -12.35 -18.77 -14.28
C HIS A 189 -13.47 -19.00 -15.32
N ASP A 190 -14.55 -18.22 -15.21
CA ASP A 190 -15.59 -18.11 -16.22
C ASP A 190 -15.20 -17.01 -17.24
N PRO A 191 -15.23 -17.27 -18.56
CA PRO A 191 -15.06 -16.22 -19.57
C PRO A 191 -16.07 -15.05 -19.45
N ALA A 192 -17.12 -15.20 -18.63
CA ALA A 192 -18.04 -14.13 -18.24
C ALA A 192 -17.45 -13.09 -17.27
N PHE A 193 -16.35 -13.38 -16.55
CA PHE A 193 -15.71 -12.42 -15.64
C PHE A 193 -14.76 -11.48 -16.38
N GLN A 194 -15.30 -10.41 -16.97
CA GLN A 194 -14.51 -9.42 -17.71
C GLN A 194 -14.12 -8.21 -16.87
N THR A 195 -14.86 -7.94 -15.79
CA THR A 195 -14.69 -6.79 -14.91
C THR A 195 -14.78 -7.17 -13.44
N PHE A 196 -14.22 -6.34 -12.55
CA PHE A 196 -14.37 -6.52 -11.09
C PHE A 196 -15.83 -6.50 -10.62
N ARG A 197 -16.76 -5.94 -11.40
CA ARG A 197 -18.19 -5.98 -11.10
C ARG A 197 -18.75 -7.40 -11.21
N ASP A 198 -18.20 -8.19 -12.13
CA ASP A 198 -18.69 -9.53 -12.43
C ASP A 198 -18.38 -10.50 -11.28
N LEU A 199 -17.35 -10.23 -10.47
CA LEU A 199 -17.07 -10.98 -9.23
C LEU A 199 -18.25 -11.01 -8.25
N LYS A 200 -19.16 -10.01 -8.31
CA LYS A 200 -20.39 -10.05 -7.50
C LYS A 200 -21.37 -11.14 -7.95
N LEU A 201 -21.38 -11.51 -9.24
CA LEU A 201 -22.18 -12.63 -9.75
C LEU A 201 -21.60 -13.99 -9.32
N GLY A 202 -20.28 -14.07 -9.10
CA GLY A 202 -19.61 -15.29 -8.63
C GLY A 202 -20.14 -15.79 -7.27
N LYS A 203 -20.62 -14.89 -6.39
CA LYS A 203 -21.27 -15.29 -5.13
C LYS A 203 -22.48 -16.20 -5.33
N LYS A 204 -23.26 -15.96 -6.40
CA LYS A 204 -24.45 -16.77 -6.72
C LYS A 204 -24.07 -18.16 -7.26
N VAL A 205 -23.00 -18.21 -8.06
CA VAL A 205 -22.42 -19.46 -8.57
C VAL A 205 -21.87 -20.32 -7.43
N PHE A 206 -21.21 -19.71 -6.43
CA PHE A 206 -20.70 -20.42 -5.25
C PHE A 206 -21.81 -21.07 -4.41
N SER A 207 -22.91 -20.36 -4.15
CA SER A 207 -24.04 -20.90 -3.39
C SER A 207 -24.79 -22.00 -4.13
N GLU A 208 -24.74 -22.04 -5.47
CA GLU A 208 -25.48 -23.04 -6.25
C GLU A 208 -24.62 -24.27 -6.62
N LYS A 209 -23.30 -24.10 -6.83
CA LYS A 209 -22.41 -25.19 -7.30
C LYS A 209 -21.64 -25.93 -6.19
N PHE A 210 -21.43 -25.35 -5.01
CA PHE A 210 -20.52 -25.90 -3.99
C PHE A 210 -21.20 -26.30 -2.65
N ILE A 211 -22.53 -26.33 -2.58
CA ILE A 211 -23.29 -26.88 -1.43
C ILE A 211 -23.39 -28.42 -1.49
N VAL A 212 -22.74 -29.07 -2.44
CA VAL A 212 -22.67 -30.55 -2.50
C VAL A 212 -21.36 -30.99 -1.87
N PRO A 213 -21.37 -31.79 -0.77
CA PRO A 213 -20.15 -32.18 -0.08
C PRO A 213 -19.20 -32.94 -1.01
N VAL A 214 -17.99 -32.42 -1.16
CA VAL A 214 -16.90 -33.09 -1.84
C VAL A 214 -16.37 -34.18 -0.89
N ALA A 215 -16.75 -35.42 -1.20
CA ALA A 215 -16.26 -36.71 -0.70
C ALA A 215 -16.01 -36.86 0.82
N ILE A 216 -16.82 -37.69 1.48
CA ILE A 216 -16.48 -38.31 2.76
C ILE A 216 -15.68 -39.58 2.44
N GLU A 217 -14.37 -39.58 2.69
CA GLU A 217 -13.60 -40.83 2.75
C GLU A 217 -13.55 -41.30 4.20
N THR A 218 -14.33 -42.34 4.51
CA THR A 218 -14.16 -43.08 5.75
C THR A 218 -12.93 -43.98 5.62
N ILE A 219 -11.92 -43.74 6.45
CA ILE A 219 -10.74 -44.61 6.53
C ILE A 219 -11.19 -45.90 7.22
N GLY A 220 -11.61 -46.88 6.42
CA GLY A 220 -11.85 -48.25 6.87
C GLY A 220 -10.54 -48.93 7.30
N SER A 221 -10.63 -49.71 8.37
CA SER A 221 -9.59 -50.55 8.98
C SER A 221 -8.70 -51.30 7.95
N PRO A 222 -7.40 -51.54 8.25
CA PRO A 222 -6.39 -51.89 7.25
C PRO A 222 -6.36 -53.39 6.90
N ASP A 223 -7.49 -53.96 6.47
CA ASP A 223 -7.54 -55.33 5.96
C ASP A 223 -8.47 -55.41 4.74
N GLY A 224 -7.89 -55.40 3.53
CA GLY A 224 -8.57 -55.85 2.32
C GLY A 224 -8.38 -55.00 1.06
N ASP A 225 -7.39 -55.42 0.26
CA ASP A 225 -7.31 -55.31 -1.21
C ASP A 225 -7.19 -53.91 -1.87
N GLU A 226 -5.94 -53.50 -2.11
CA GLU A 226 -5.48 -52.20 -2.63
C GLU A 226 -5.72 -51.93 -4.15
N ARG A 227 -6.62 -52.64 -4.86
CA ARG A 227 -6.64 -52.53 -6.35
C ARG A 227 -7.90 -52.07 -7.05
N SER A 228 -8.88 -51.53 -6.33
CA SER A 228 -10.06 -51.00 -7.03
C SER A 228 -10.75 -49.90 -6.24
N LYS A 229 -10.45 -48.64 -6.59
CA LYS A 229 -11.37 -47.48 -6.61
C LYS A 229 -10.56 -46.18 -6.80
N LEU A 230 -10.06 -45.95 -8.01
CA LEU A 230 -9.72 -44.60 -8.47
C LEU A 230 -10.70 -44.25 -9.59
N GLN A 231 -11.89 -43.78 -9.22
CA GLN A 231 -12.75 -43.10 -10.18
C GLN A 231 -12.34 -41.63 -10.25
N ARG A 232 -11.71 -41.28 -11.37
CA ARG A 232 -11.41 -39.91 -11.77
C ARG A 232 -12.71 -39.26 -12.22
N TRP A 233 -13.29 -38.41 -11.39
CA TRP A 233 -14.50 -37.67 -11.72
C TRP A 233 -14.17 -36.46 -12.59
N ARG A 234 -14.75 -36.44 -13.78
CA ARG A 234 -14.75 -35.31 -14.72
C ARG A 234 -15.93 -34.43 -14.34
N VAL A 235 -15.67 -33.19 -13.96
CA VAL A 235 -16.72 -32.16 -13.87
C VAL A 235 -17.07 -31.80 -15.31
N GLU A 236 -18.26 -32.17 -15.78
CA GLU A 236 -18.78 -31.66 -17.05
C GLU A 236 -19.23 -30.20 -16.91
N PRO A 237 -19.20 -29.41 -18.01
CA PRO A 237 -19.15 -27.93 -17.99
C PRO A 237 -20.32 -27.23 -17.28
#